data_AF-A0A819F9H9-F1
#
_entry.id   AF-A0A819F9H9-F1
#
_cell.length_a   1.000
_cell.length_b   1.000
_cell.length_c   1.000
_cell.angle_alpha   90.00
_cell.angle_beta   90.00
_cell.angle_gamma   90.00
#
_symmetry.space_group_name_H-M   'P 1'
#
loop_
_entity.id
_entity.type
_entity.pdbx_description
1 polymer ?
#
loop_
_entity_poly.entity_id
_entity_poly.type
_entity_poly.pdbx_seq_one_letter_code
_entity_poly.pdbx_strand_id
1 'polypeptide(L)'
;MSSSSISDRILNFAIQYSTYTGCIIISFGVIAGLLPIVIASVFSMLAYHNVRHIVRRQLPIVRRKLDKQITAMVLMRVIAFVCLLLPYITYRIYVINFPTSRSVPMAYAISRLLQAILLSINNINFIINFYLFIIFSSRFRRQMKFVLVKKYWQRWKYWCCSMNNRIEPDNNIEGRNSQMESDENI
;
A
#
# COMPACT_ATOMS: atom_id res chain seq x y z
N MET A 1 18.47 -51.76 -25.62
CA MET A 1 18.70 -50.53 -26.42
C MET A 1 17.52 -49.53 -26.39
N SER A 2 16.48 -49.68 -25.56
CA SER A 2 15.33 -48.74 -25.52
C SER A 2 15.30 -47.77 -24.32
N SER A 3 16.10 -47.98 -23.28
CA SER A 3 16.05 -47.15 -22.06
C SER A 3 16.68 -45.76 -22.24
N SER A 4 17.71 -45.62 -23.07
CA SER A 4 18.36 -44.32 -23.32
C SER A 4 17.46 -43.35 -24.08
N SER A 5 16.64 -43.82 -25.02
CA SER A 5 15.79 -42.94 -25.83
C SER A 5 14.63 -42.30 -25.05
N ILE A 6 14.18 -42.95 -23.97
CA ILE A 6 13.11 -42.42 -23.10
C ILE A 6 13.68 -41.30 -22.22
N SER A 7 14.87 -41.50 -21.64
CA SER A 7 15.55 -40.48 -20.83
C SER A 7 15.83 -39.21 -21.63
N ASP A 8 16.29 -39.33 -22.88
CA ASP A 8 16.57 -38.18 -23.74
C ASP A 8 15.29 -37.40 -24.11
N ARG A 9 14.17 -38.09 -24.31
CA ARG A 9 12.87 -37.46 -24.58
C ARG A 9 12.35 -36.69 -23.36
N ILE A 10 12.48 -37.25 -22.16
CA ILE A 10 12.08 -36.58 -20.91
C ILE A 10 12.95 -35.34 -20.67
N LEU A 11 14.26 -35.44 -20.92
CA LEU A 11 15.20 -34.32 -20.77
C LEU A 11 14.84 -33.16 -21.71
N ASN A 12 14.57 -33.46 -22.99
CA ASN A 12 14.17 -32.44 -23.97
C ASN A 12 12.82 -31.80 -23.61
N PHE A 13 11.86 -32.58 -23.12
CA PHE A 13 10.57 -32.04 -22.67
C PHE A 13 10.72 -31.11 -21.47
N ALA A 14 11.59 -31.47 -20.51
CA ALA A 14 11.87 -30.64 -19.35
C ALA A 14 12.57 -29.32 -19.73
N ILE A 15 13.55 -29.37 -20.65
CA ILE A 15 14.24 -28.17 -21.17
C ILE A 15 13.26 -27.26 -21.91
N GLN A 16 12.42 -27.83 -22.76
CA GLN A 16 11.44 -27.08 -23.54
C GLN A 16 10.39 -26.41 -22.64
N TYR A 17 9.86 -27.13 -21.64
CA TYR A 17 8.90 -26.58 -20.68
C TYR A 17 9.50 -25.47 -19.81
N SER A 18 10.75 -25.63 -19.37
CA SER A 18 11.49 -24.62 -18.61
C SER A 18 11.68 -23.34 -19.44
N THR A 19 11.97 -23.47 -20.73
CA THR A 19 12.19 -22.34 -21.63
C THR A 19 10.92 -21.54 -21.87
N TYR A 20 9.79 -22.22 -22.15
CA TYR A 20 8.49 -21.53 -22.34
C TYR A 20 8.02 -20.80 -21.09
N THR A 21 8.17 -21.43 -19.93
CA THR A 21 7.78 -20.81 -18.65
C THR A 21 8.60 -19.56 -18.36
N GLY A 22 9.90 -19.57 -18.66
CA GLY A 22 10.78 -18.40 -18.55
C GLY A 22 10.32 -17.24 -19.44
N CYS A 23 10.05 -17.51 -20.73
CA CYS A 23 9.62 -16.49 -21.68
C CYS A 23 8.29 -15.83 -21.28
N ILE A 24 7.31 -16.61 -20.81
CA ILE A 24 6.01 -16.11 -20.36
C ILE A 24 6.19 -15.20 -19.14
N ILE A 25 6.98 -15.63 -18.15
CA ILE A 25 7.23 -14.85 -16.93
C ILE A 25 7.96 -13.54 -17.24
N ILE A 26 8.96 -13.57 -18.12
CA ILE A 26 9.69 -12.36 -18.54
C ILE A 26 8.73 -11.42 -19.28
N SER A 27 8.01 -11.93 -20.27
CA SER A 27 7.11 -11.11 -21.09
C SER A 27 6.01 -10.48 -20.23
N PHE A 28 5.40 -11.27 -19.35
CA PHE A 28 4.36 -10.77 -18.45
C PHE A 28 4.92 -9.78 -17.43
N GLY A 29 6.10 -10.03 -16.85
CA GLY A 29 6.72 -9.10 -15.88
C GLY A 29 7.16 -7.78 -16.53
N VAL A 30 7.70 -7.84 -17.74
CA VAL A 30 8.10 -6.67 -18.52
C VAL A 30 6.87 -5.88 -18.96
N ILE A 31 5.87 -6.54 -19.54
CA ILE A 31 4.65 -5.86 -20.01
C ILE A 31 3.84 -5.33 -18.82
N ALA A 32 3.61 -6.11 -17.76
CA ALA A 32 2.84 -5.65 -16.61
C ALA A 32 3.60 -4.64 -15.73
N GLY A 33 4.94 -4.65 -15.75
CA GLY A 33 5.77 -3.77 -14.93
C GLY A 33 6.25 -2.51 -15.64
N LEU A 34 6.90 -2.65 -16.79
CA LEU A 34 7.51 -1.52 -17.52
C LEU A 34 6.49 -0.71 -18.31
N LEU A 35 5.50 -1.34 -18.94
CA LEU A 35 4.49 -0.63 -19.71
C LEU A 35 3.74 0.44 -18.89
N PRO A 36 3.20 0.15 -17.68
CA PRO A 36 2.55 1.19 -16.89
C PRO A 36 3.52 2.28 -16.42
N ILE A 37 4.81 1.97 -16.23
CA ILE A 37 5.83 2.99 -15.91
C ILE A 37 6.01 3.95 -17.07
N VAL A 38 6.19 3.42 -18.28
CA VAL A 38 6.39 4.22 -19.48
C VAL A 38 5.15 5.07 -19.76
N ILE A 39 3.96 4.47 -19.72
CA ILE A 39 2.70 5.20 -19.92
C ILE A 39 2.54 6.28 -18.85
N ALA A 40 2.76 5.97 -17.57
CA ALA A 40 2.63 6.94 -16.49
C ALA A 40 3.67 8.05 -16.58
N SER A 41 4.91 7.74 -16.99
CA SER A 41 5.97 8.72 -17.18
C SER A 41 5.65 9.67 -18.33
N VAL A 42 5.27 9.15 -19.50
CA VAL A 42 4.86 9.94 -20.66
C VAL A 42 3.65 10.80 -20.32
N PHE A 43 2.63 10.23 -19.68
CA PHE A 43 1.44 10.98 -19.27
C PHE A 43 1.76 12.07 -18.24
N SER A 44 2.63 11.78 -17.27
CA SER A 44 3.09 12.77 -16.28
C SER A 44 3.85 13.91 -16.94
N MET A 45 4.70 13.59 -17.93
CA MET A 45 5.47 14.57 -18.69
C MET A 45 4.54 15.43 -19.55
N LEU A 46 3.59 14.84 -20.28
CA LEU A 46 2.57 15.56 -21.05
C LEU A 46 1.71 16.45 -20.15
N ALA A 47 1.28 15.95 -18.98
CA ALA A 47 0.53 16.74 -18.01
C ALA A 47 1.36 17.94 -17.51
N TYR A 48 2.65 17.74 -17.25
CA TYR A 48 3.56 18.83 -16.85
C TYR A 48 3.71 19.88 -17.95
N HIS A 49 3.90 19.46 -19.20
CA HIS A 49 3.96 20.36 -20.35
C HIS A 49 2.66 21.14 -20.54
N ASN A 50 1.51 20.47 -20.45
CA ASN A 50 0.19 21.10 -20.58
C ASN A 50 -0.06 22.12 -19.47
N VAL A 51 0.26 21.80 -18.21
CA VAL A 51 0.16 22.75 -17.10
C VAL A 51 1.06 23.96 -17.35
N ARG A 52 2.32 23.76 -17.77
CA ARG A 52 3.24 24.88 -18.05
C ARG A 52 2.77 25.76 -19.20
N HIS A 53 2.11 25.20 -20.21
CA HIS A 53 1.55 25.96 -21.32
C HIS A 53 0.30 26.75 -20.91
N ILE A 54 -0.63 26.12 -20.17
CA ILE A 54 -1.87 26.73 -19.68
C ILE A 54 -1.59 27.93 -18.76
N VAL A 55 -0.51 27.88 -17.99
CA VAL A 55 -0.08 28.97 -17.09
C VAL A 55 0.06 30.33 -17.78
N ARG A 56 0.28 30.37 -19.09
CA ARG A 56 0.37 31.62 -19.86
C ARG A 56 -0.98 32.25 -20.17
N ARG A 57 -2.09 31.50 -20.07
CA ARG A 57 -3.46 32.00 -20.22
C ARG A 57 -4.02 32.27 -18.81
N GLN A 58 -4.61 33.45 -18.60
CA GLN A 58 -5.07 33.94 -17.29
C GLN A 58 -6.20 33.07 -16.69
N LEU A 59 -5.87 31.91 -16.13
CA LEU A 59 -6.80 31.11 -15.34
C LEU A 59 -6.78 31.53 -13.86
N PRO A 60 -7.93 31.43 -13.16
CA PRO A 60 -8.04 31.81 -11.76
C PRO A 60 -7.02 31.05 -10.89
N ILE A 61 -6.31 31.81 -10.05
CA ILE A 61 -5.16 31.38 -9.22
C ILE A 61 -5.46 30.12 -8.39
N VAL A 62 -6.72 29.92 -7.98
CA VAL A 62 -7.16 28.79 -7.14
C VAL A 62 -7.08 27.45 -7.89
N ARG A 63 -7.46 27.38 -9.17
CA ARG A 63 -7.42 26.12 -9.95
C ARG A 63 -5.97 25.67 -10.21
N ARG A 64 -5.07 26.62 -10.48
CA ARG A 64 -3.66 26.35 -10.77
C ARG A 64 -2.92 25.62 -9.63
N LYS A 65 -3.24 25.93 -8.37
CA LYS A 65 -2.61 25.26 -7.21
C LYS A 65 -3.02 23.80 -7.11
N LEU A 66 -4.26 23.47 -7.48
CA LEU A 66 -4.76 22.09 -7.48
C LEU A 66 -4.02 21.25 -8.53
N ASP A 67 -3.95 21.73 -9.76
CA ASP A 67 -3.36 20.96 -10.87
C ASP A 67 -1.85 20.75 -10.67
N LYS A 68 -1.15 21.77 -10.14
CA LYS A 68 0.27 21.64 -9.75
C LYS A 68 0.48 20.60 -8.65
N GLN A 69 -0.45 20.52 -7.70
CA GLN A 69 -0.39 19.55 -6.59
C GLN A 69 -0.64 18.13 -7.08
N ILE A 70 -1.63 17.92 -7.96
CA ILE A 70 -1.93 16.61 -8.55
C ILE A 70 -0.76 16.12 -9.42
N THR A 71 -0.25 16.97 -10.31
CA THR A 71 0.89 16.61 -11.17
C THR A 71 2.16 16.30 -10.37
N ALA A 72 2.48 17.09 -9.34
CA ALA A 72 3.60 16.80 -8.45
C ALA A 72 3.40 15.47 -7.68
N MET A 73 2.18 15.18 -7.22
CA MET A 73 1.85 13.92 -6.55
C MET A 73 2.07 12.71 -7.48
N VAL A 74 1.59 12.79 -8.73
CA VAL A 74 1.76 11.70 -9.70
C VAL A 74 3.24 11.50 -10.04
N LEU A 75 3.99 12.58 -10.26
CA LEU A 75 5.42 12.49 -10.56
C LEU A 75 6.20 11.81 -9.42
N MET A 76 5.96 12.22 -8.18
CA MET A 76 6.59 11.60 -7.01
C MET A 76 6.20 10.13 -6.85
N ARG A 77 4.95 9.78 -7.16
CA ARG A 77 4.49 8.39 -7.17
C ARG A 77 5.24 7.55 -8.21
N VAL A 78 5.40 8.06 -9.43
CA VAL A 78 6.14 7.36 -10.49
C VAL A 78 7.61 7.19 -10.10
N ILE A 79 8.26 8.22 -9.56
CA ILE A 79 9.65 8.13 -9.10
C ILE A 79 9.79 7.07 -8.00
N ALA A 80 8.95 7.11 -6.95
CA ALA A 80 8.98 6.12 -5.88
C ALA A 80 8.74 4.70 -6.40
N PHE A 81 7.77 4.54 -7.31
CA PHE A 81 7.46 3.26 -7.93
C PHE A 81 8.66 2.70 -8.71
N VAL A 82 9.34 3.53 -9.51
CA VAL A 82 10.54 3.13 -10.25
C VAL A 82 11.66 2.74 -9.29
N CYS A 83 11.96 3.56 -8.28
CA CYS A 83 13.03 3.28 -7.32
C CYS A 83 12.82 1.97 -6.54
N LEU A 84 11.57 1.62 -6.20
CA LEU A 84 11.25 0.43 -5.41
C LEU A 84 11.07 -0.82 -6.26
N LEU A 85 10.52 -0.70 -7.47
CA LEU A 85 10.22 -1.84 -8.34
C LEU A 85 11.44 -2.30 -9.14
N LEU A 86 12.30 -1.38 -9.57
CA LEU A 86 13.49 -1.68 -10.37
C LEU A 86 14.38 -2.77 -9.76
N PRO A 87 14.80 -2.71 -8.47
CA PRO A 87 15.67 -3.74 -7.90
C PRO A 87 15.01 -5.13 -7.87
N TYR A 88 13.70 -5.20 -7.69
CA TYR A 88 12.95 -6.45 -7.76
C TYR A 88 12.93 -7.02 -9.18
N ILE A 89 12.68 -6.19 -10.20
CA ILE A 89 12.70 -6.62 -11.62
C ILE A 89 14.09 -7.11 -12.01
N THR A 90 15.15 -6.34 -11.67
CA THR A 90 16.54 -6.72 -11.98
C THR A 90 16.91 -8.06 -11.35
N TYR A 91 16.54 -8.28 -10.09
CA TYR A 91 16.76 -9.56 -9.42
C TYR A 91 15.99 -10.72 -10.07
N ARG A 92 14.73 -10.49 -10.48
CA ARG A 92 13.94 -11.51 -11.18
C ARG A 92 14.58 -11.90 -12.50
N ILE A 93 15.09 -10.93 -13.26
CA ILE A 93 15.83 -11.19 -14.51
C ILE A 93 17.11 -11.98 -14.19
N TYR A 94 17.87 -11.58 -13.16
CA TYR A 94 19.08 -12.28 -12.75
C TYR A 94 18.83 -13.75 -12.42
N VAL A 95 17.82 -14.06 -11.58
CA VAL A 95 17.51 -15.44 -11.18
C VAL A 95 17.09 -16.32 -12.37
N ILE A 96 16.42 -15.75 -13.37
CA ILE A 96 16.01 -16.50 -14.56
C ILE A 96 17.21 -16.82 -15.46
N ASN A 97 18.14 -15.89 -15.61
CA ASN A 97 19.34 -16.09 -16.44
C ASN A 97 20.40 -16.96 -15.76
N PHE A 98 20.49 -16.91 -14.42
CA PHE A 98 21.49 -17.62 -13.64
C PHE A 98 20.81 -18.53 -12.59
N PRO A 99 20.23 -19.66 -13.00
CA PRO A 99 19.56 -20.57 -12.08
C PRO A 99 20.56 -21.11 -11.06
N THR A 100 20.35 -20.80 -9.78
CA THR A 100 21.19 -21.30 -8.70
C THR A 100 20.86 -22.76 -8.42
N SER A 101 21.84 -23.65 -8.62
CA SER A 101 21.67 -25.07 -8.32
C SER A 101 21.42 -25.30 -6.84
N ARG A 102 20.51 -26.24 -6.52
CA ARG A 102 20.25 -26.67 -5.13
C ARG A 102 21.42 -27.43 -4.51
N SER A 103 22.40 -27.85 -5.31
CA SER A 103 23.60 -28.54 -4.83
C SER A 103 24.53 -27.66 -3.99
N VAL A 104 24.41 -26.33 -4.12
CA VAL A 104 25.23 -25.36 -3.35
C VAL A 104 24.33 -24.63 -2.34
N PRO A 105 24.19 -25.14 -1.11
CA PRO A 105 23.20 -24.65 -0.16
C PRO A 105 23.42 -23.18 0.25
N MET A 106 24.67 -22.74 0.31
CA MET A 106 25.01 -21.36 0.68
C MET A 106 24.50 -20.32 -0.34
N ALA A 107 24.77 -20.54 -1.63
CA ALA A 107 24.29 -19.64 -2.69
C ALA A 107 22.76 -19.62 -2.76
N TYR A 108 22.14 -20.79 -2.55
CA TYR A 108 20.68 -20.90 -2.48
C TYR A 108 20.09 -20.08 -1.32
N ALA A 109 20.65 -20.20 -0.11
CA ALA A 109 20.21 -19.45 1.06
C ALA A 109 20.30 -17.92 0.84
N ILE A 110 21.40 -17.44 0.26
CA ILE A 110 21.59 -16.02 -0.08
C ILE A 110 20.52 -15.56 -1.08
N SER A 111 20.24 -16.34 -2.12
CA SER A 111 19.20 -16.02 -3.09
C SER A 111 17.81 -15.90 -2.43
N ARG A 112 17.50 -16.78 -1.48
CA ARG A 112 16.22 -16.74 -0.76
C ARG A 112 16.09 -15.52 0.13
N LEU A 113 17.17 -15.14 0.81
CA LEU A 113 17.20 -13.92 1.63
C LEU A 113 17.02 -12.67 0.76
N LEU A 114 17.75 -12.56 -0.35
CA LEU A 114 17.59 -11.44 -1.29
C LEU A 114 16.16 -11.35 -1.84
N GLN A 115 15.58 -12.50 -2.20
CA GLN A 115 14.19 -12.56 -2.64
C GLN A 115 13.22 -12.02 -1.57
N ALA A 116 13.39 -12.42 -0.31
CA ALA A 116 12.55 -11.96 0.80
C ALA A 116 12.69 -10.45 1.08
N ILE A 117 13.93 -9.92 1.02
CA ILE A 117 14.21 -8.50 1.20
C ILE A 117 13.55 -7.69 0.08
N LEU A 118 13.78 -8.07 -1.18
CA LEU A 118 13.23 -7.36 -2.34
C LEU A 118 11.71 -7.43 -2.40
N LEU A 119 11.11 -8.56 -2.00
CA LEU A 119 9.67 -8.68 -1.88
C LEU A 119 9.12 -7.75 -0.79
N SER A 120 9.80 -7.65 0.35
CA SER A 120 9.44 -6.70 1.41
C SER A 120 9.51 -5.25 0.93
N ILE A 121 10.57 -4.88 0.20
CA ILE A 121 10.71 -3.54 -0.41
C ILE A 121 9.57 -3.26 -1.39
N ASN A 122 9.23 -4.24 -2.24
CA ASN A 122 8.11 -4.10 -3.17
C ASN A 122 6.78 -3.93 -2.43
N ASN A 123 6.57 -4.61 -1.29
CA ASN A 123 5.37 -4.43 -0.48
C ASN A 123 5.27 -3.04 0.17
N ILE A 124 6.41 -2.42 0.52
CA ILE A 124 6.45 -1.04 1.02
C ILE A 124 5.92 -0.04 -0.02
N ASN A 125 5.99 -0.36 -1.32
CA ASN A 125 5.42 0.48 -2.38
C ASN A 125 3.90 0.71 -2.20
N PHE A 126 3.16 -0.32 -1.77
CA PHE A 126 1.72 -0.17 -1.47
C PHE A 126 1.47 0.82 -0.34
N ILE A 127 2.32 0.76 0.69
CA ILE A 127 2.26 1.62 1.87
C ILE A 127 2.64 3.07 1.50
N ILE A 128 3.68 3.26 0.67
CA ILE A 128 4.13 4.58 0.23
C ILE A 128 3.04 5.31 -0.55
N ASN A 129 2.25 4.63 -1.37
CA ASN A 129 1.12 5.24 -2.07
C ASN A 129 0.13 5.92 -1.10
N PHE A 130 -0.14 5.30 0.05
CA PHE A 130 -0.99 5.87 1.08
C PHE A 130 -0.34 7.08 1.78
N TYR A 131 0.94 6.98 2.14
CA TYR A 131 1.66 8.10 2.77
C TYR A 131 1.84 9.30 1.83
N LEU A 132 2.13 9.05 0.55
CA LEU A 132 2.20 10.11 -0.47
C LEU A 132 0.87 10.85 -0.57
N PHE A 133 -0.26 10.14 -0.51
CA PHE A 133 -1.56 10.79 -0.51
C PHE A 133 -1.76 11.70 0.72
N ILE A 134 -1.35 11.26 1.91
CA ILE A 134 -1.42 12.07 3.15
C ILE A 134 -0.49 13.29 3.09
N ILE A 135 0.72 13.13 2.56
CA ILE A 135 1.75 14.18 2.52
C ILE A 135 1.47 15.21 1.40
N PHE A 136 0.96 14.79 0.26
CA PHE A 136 0.70 15.72 -0.84
C PHE A 136 -0.71 16.29 -0.79
N SER A 137 -1.73 15.58 -0.30
CA SER A 137 -3.11 16.09 -0.29
C SER A 137 -3.43 16.93 0.94
N SER A 138 -3.22 18.25 0.85
CA SER A 138 -3.61 19.22 1.89
C SER A 138 -5.12 19.23 2.17
N ARG A 139 -5.95 18.90 1.17
CA ARG A 139 -7.41 18.74 1.31
C ARG A 139 -7.74 17.50 2.13
N PHE A 140 -7.13 16.37 1.79
CA PHE A 140 -7.32 15.13 2.53
C PHE A 140 -6.88 15.28 3.98
N ARG A 141 -5.75 15.93 4.26
CA ARG A 141 -5.34 16.22 5.64
C ARG A 141 -6.37 17.02 6.43
N ARG A 142 -6.99 18.03 5.82
CA ARG A 142 -8.03 18.83 6.47
C ARG A 142 -9.29 18.00 6.73
N GLN A 143 -9.73 17.21 5.74
CA GLN A 143 -10.87 16.30 5.89
C GLN A 143 -10.61 15.23 6.97
N MET A 144 -9.44 14.61 6.96
CA MET A 144 -9.02 13.62 7.96
C MET A 144 -8.96 14.24 9.35
N LYS A 145 -8.37 15.43 9.51
CA LYS A 145 -8.38 16.15 10.79
C LYS A 145 -9.81 16.41 11.26
N PHE A 146 -10.69 16.88 10.37
CA PHE A 146 -12.09 17.12 10.72
C PHE A 146 -12.82 15.83 11.14
N VAL A 147 -12.66 14.74 10.40
CA VAL A 147 -13.27 13.43 10.71
C VAL A 147 -12.72 12.87 12.02
N LEU A 148 -11.40 12.93 12.24
CA LEU A 148 -10.77 12.46 13.47
C LEU A 148 -11.23 13.29 14.67
N VAL A 149 -11.15 14.63 14.59
CA VAL A 149 -11.63 15.51 15.66
C VAL A 149 -13.10 15.25 15.96
N LYS A 150 -13.95 15.11 14.94
CA LYS A 150 -15.37 14.78 15.13
C LYS A 150 -15.57 13.44 15.83
N LYS A 151 -14.83 12.39 15.45
CA LYS A 151 -14.93 11.05 16.04
C LYS A 151 -14.42 11.02 17.48
N TYR A 152 -13.28 11.67 17.76
CA TYR A 152 -12.74 11.80 19.12
C TYR A 152 -13.66 12.63 20.02
N TRP A 153 -14.22 13.72 19.49
CA TRP A 153 -15.18 14.56 20.21
C TRP A 153 -16.46 13.81 20.56
N GLN A 154 -17.02 13.04 19.63
CA GLN A 154 -18.18 12.19 19.89
C GLN A 154 -17.87 11.17 20.99
N ARG A 155 -16.75 10.46 20.89
CA ARG A 155 -16.35 9.46 21.89
C ARG A 155 -16.12 10.08 23.28
N TRP A 156 -15.55 11.27 23.33
CA TRP A 156 -15.37 12.03 24.58
C TRP A 156 -16.72 12.45 25.18
N LYS A 157 -17.66 12.97 24.36
CA LYS A 157 -19.01 13.32 24.82
C LYS A 157 -19.75 12.13 25.41
N TYR A 158 -19.69 10.96 24.75
CA TYR A 158 -20.28 9.72 25.29
C TYR A 158 -19.65 9.32 26.62
N TRP A 159 -18.33 9.43 26.75
CA TRP A 159 -17.62 9.10 28.00
C TRP A 159 -18.01 10.04 29.15
N CYS A 160 -18.10 11.35 28.90
CA CYS A 160 -18.54 12.32 29.90
C CYS A 160 -19.99 12.09 30.36
N CYS A 161 -20.92 11.81 29.43
CA CYS A 161 -22.30 11.46 29.80
C CYS A 161 -22.36 10.16 30.63
N SER A 162 -21.53 9.16 30.30
CA SER A 162 -21.46 7.92 31.07
C SER A 162 -20.90 8.10 32.48
N MET A 163 -20.01 9.08 32.69
CA MET A 163 -19.48 9.41 34.02
C MET A 163 -20.53 10.13 34.88
N ASN A 164 -21.30 11.06 34.29
CA ASN A 164 -22.32 11.80 35.03
C ASN A 164 -23.40 10.89 35.63
N ASN A 165 -23.86 9.89 34.88
CA ASN A 165 -24.86 8.92 35.35
C ASN A 165 -24.35 7.96 36.44
N ARG A 166 -23.04 7.89 36.70
CA ARG A 166 -22.48 7.09 37.81
C ARG A 166 -22.34 7.90 39.11
N ILE A 167 -22.40 9.23 39.04
CA ILE A 167 -22.19 10.12 40.18
C ILE A 167 -23.51 10.49 40.85
N GLU A 168 -24.65 10.29 40.19
CA GLU A 168 -25.95 10.38 40.84
C GLU A 168 -26.00 9.30 41.94
N PRO A 169 -25.82 9.67 43.22
CA PRO A 169 -25.82 8.69 44.30
C PRO A 169 -27.23 8.13 44.39
N ASP A 170 -27.34 6.89 44.84
CA ASP A 170 -28.61 6.21 45.02
C ASP A 170 -29.37 6.82 46.22
N ASN A 171 -29.77 8.10 46.09
CA ASN A 171 -30.60 8.83 47.05
C ASN A 171 -31.99 8.16 47.21
N ASN A 172 -32.31 7.19 46.33
CA ASN A 172 -33.47 6.31 46.46
C ASN A 172 -33.31 5.22 47.53
N ILE A 173 -32.09 4.94 48.03
CA ILE A 173 -31.90 4.00 49.15
C ILE A 173 -32.27 4.67 50.48
N GLU A 174 -31.99 5.96 50.65
CA GLU A 174 -32.22 6.68 51.91
C GLU A 174 -33.73 6.95 52.16
N GLY A 175 -34.50 7.17 51.09
CA GLY A 175 -35.97 7.24 51.17
C GLY A 175 -36.65 5.89 51.48
N ARG A 176 -36.06 4.76 51.08
CA ARG A 176 -36.66 3.44 51.28
C ARG A 176 -36.43 2.89 52.69
N ASN A 177 -35.31 3.22 53.32
CA ASN A 177 -35.07 2.85 54.73
C ASN A 177 -35.97 3.64 55.70
N SER A 178 -36.24 4.91 55.40
CA SER A 178 -37.16 5.74 56.19
C SER A 178 -38.61 5.23 56.19
N GLN A 179 -39.00 4.48 55.16
CA GLN A 179 -40.36 3.96 55.01
C GLN A 179 -40.53 2.55 55.63
N MET A 180 -39.45 1.79 55.85
CA MET A 180 -39.51 0.54 56.62
C MET A 180 -39.58 0.80 58.13
N GLU A 181 -38.94 1.87 58.63
CA GLU A 181 -38.93 2.20 60.07
C GLU A 181 -40.28 2.73 60.58
N SER A 182 -41.14 3.26 59.70
CA SER A 182 -42.51 3.66 60.04
C SER A 182 -43.48 2.47 60.15
N ASP A 183 -43.20 1.37 59.47
CA ASP A 183 -44.09 0.20 59.43
C ASP A 183 -43.81 -0.78 60.59
N GLU A 184 -42.66 -0.67 61.27
CA GLU A 184 -42.28 -1.53 62.41
C GLU A 184 -42.76 -1.00 63.78
N ASN A 185 -43.31 0.22 63.83
CA ASN A 185 -43.81 0.87 65.06
C ASN A 185 -45.35 0.89 65.18
N ILE A 186 -46.07 0.06 64.42
CA ILE A 186 -47.53 -0.14 64.52
C ILE A 186 -47.80 -1.57 64.95
#